data_AF-A0AAN1WEM6-F1
#
_entry.id   AF-A0AAN1WEM6-F1
#
_cell.length_a   1.000
_cell.length_b   1.000
_cell.length_c   1.000
_cell.angle_alpha   90.00
_cell.angle_beta   90.00
_cell.angle_gamma   90.00
#
_symmetry.space_group_name_H-M   'P 1'
#
loop_
_entity.id
_entity.type
_entity.pdbx_description
1 polymer ?
#
loop_
_entity_poly.entity_id
_entity_poly.type
_entity_poly.pdbx_seq_one_letter_code
_entity_poly.pdbx_strand_id
1 'polypeptide(L)'
;MQGCINKIKCHCCEAVFVVVSLYCLIVSSAFAESCSPRESSTEVRLGMSTALSGPSQHLGLAMLDGVQKRIDEENCLPFWQDKGIYFKLLVKDDSYDPLVAEANVRQLIDKDKVVAIVGNVGTPTAKRTWPIANESKVVFYAPYTGANILRLDPPAPYVFNFRASYEQEIKAIVRAILEQGTPVKQIGLFLQDDAFGQAGVLAVQKVLNEICGDCGQDIFQMRYKRNTLNIHEALSAFVNKKEKPMAVILIGASEASADFIEFSHLLSPKAQFYCLSFTGASTLNLRLKTNSAKVYMSQVIPTDKEWERWLESISLPSELLSGSEEVSSFNEVAKEGYMATGLLMAAMRTIPKAINSESLKDSLLQMERRINTAGESLDQQMLDVVCLTEVGNSQSQCKADQHND
;
A
#
# COMPACT_ATOMS: atom_id res chain seq x y z
N MET A 1 16.40 73.23 10.75
CA MET A 1 17.13 73.75 11.93
C MET A 1 16.64 72.94 13.14
N GLN A 2 17.09 71.70 13.33
CA GLN A 2 18.38 71.25 13.87
C GLN A 2 18.67 71.80 15.29
N GLY A 3 18.77 70.89 16.26
CA GLY A 3 19.24 71.14 17.62
C GLY A 3 18.83 69.98 18.55
N CYS A 4 19.45 68.79 18.44
CA CYS A 4 20.59 68.35 19.25
C CYS A 4 20.35 68.42 20.77
N ILE A 5 20.04 67.28 21.40
CA ILE A 5 20.30 67.04 22.83
C ILE A 5 21.10 65.75 23.00
N ASN A 6 22.38 65.97 23.31
CA ASN A 6 23.30 65.24 24.17
C ASN A 6 23.16 63.73 24.42
N LYS A 7 24.24 63.05 24.03
CA LYS A 7 24.75 61.80 24.57
C LYS A 7 25.01 61.90 26.08
N ILE A 8 24.52 60.92 26.84
CA ILE A 8 25.16 60.46 28.09
C ILE A 8 25.42 58.96 27.90
N LYS A 9 26.70 58.60 27.73
CA LYS A 9 27.18 57.22 27.77
C LYS A 9 27.29 56.80 29.23
N CYS A 10 26.52 55.80 29.66
CA CYS A 10 26.70 55.13 30.95
C CYS A 10 27.40 53.78 30.73
N HIS A 11 28.59 53.62 31.33
CA HIS A 11 29.55 52.52 31.15
C HIS A 11 29.20 51.21 31.90
N CYS A 12 27.93 50.96 32.22
CA CYS A 12 27.52 49.78 33.01
C CYS A 12 26.99 48.59 32.19
N CYS A 13 26.93 48.67 30.86
CA CYS A 13 26.24 47.66 30.04
C CYS A 13 27.15 46.57 29.42
N GLU A 14 28.46 46.79 29.32
CA GLU A 14 29.34 45.88 28.55
C GLU A 14 29.78 44.63 29.32
N ALA A 15 29.78 44.65 30.66
CA ALA A 15 30.25 43.50 31.46
C ALA A 15 29.17 42.42 31.69
N VAL A 16 27.88 42.75 31.57
CA VAL A 16 26.77 41.79 31.75
C VAL A 16 26.45 41.05 30.45
N PHE A 17 26.75 41.65 29.29
CA PHE A 17 26.45 41.05 27.99
C PHE A 17 27.39 39.89 27.59
N VAL A 18 28.62 39.86 28.10
CA VAL A 18 29.61 38.83 27.73
C VAL A 18 29.39 37.50 28.48
N VAL A 19 28.82 37.53 29.68
CA VAL A 19 28.57 36.30 30.47
C VAL A 19 27.29 35.59 30.03
N VAL A 20 26.29 36.31 29.51
CA VAL A 20 25.04 35.72 29.02
C VAL A 20 25.19 35.12 27.61
N SER A 21 26.07 35.65 26.75
CA SER A 21 26.27 35.08 25.41
C SER A 21 27.10 33.78 25.39
N LEU A 22 27.96 33.56 26.39
CA LEU A 22 28.77 32.34 26.49
C LEU A 22 28.00 31.14 27.10
N TYR A 23 26.95 31.40 27.87
CA TYR A 23 26.07 30.34 28.40
C TYR A 23 25.01 29.86 27.38
N CYS A 24 24.63 30.70 26.41
CA CYS A 24 23.72 30.31 25.33
C CYS A 24 24.38 29.43 24.26
N LEU A 25 25.72 29.41 24.16
CA LEU A 25 26.44 28.63 23.14
C LEU A 25 26.82 27.20 23.59
N ILE A 26 26.65 26.84 24.87
CA ILE A 26 27.01 25.50 25.37
C ILE A 26 25.77 24.62 25.63
N VAL A 27 24.54 25.17 25.60
CA VAL A 27 23.31 24.41 25.87
C VAL A 27 22.53 24.00 24.60
N SER A 28 22.91 24.48 23.41
CA SER A 28 22.22 24.10 22.15
C SER A 28 22.78 22.85 21.44
N SER A 29 23.75 22.15 22.03
CA SER A 29 24.39 20.97 21.40
C SER A 29 23.96 19.62 21.97
N ALA A 30 22.93 19.57 22.83
CA ALA A 30 22.56 18.34 23.57
C ALA A 30 21.30 17.61 23.09
N PHE A 31 20.60 18.05 22.04
CA PHE A 31 19.41 17.35 21.52
C PHE A 31 19.38 17.29 20.00
N ALA A 32 20.45 16.75 19.42
CA ALA A 32 20.32 16.00 18.18
C ALA A 32 20.70 14.56 18.52
N GLU A 33 19.80 13.83 19.18
CA GLU A 33 19.88 12.37 19.17
C GLU A 33 19.79 11.96 17.69
N SER A 34 20.95 11.69 17.09
CA SER A 34 21.03 11.31 15.69
C SER A 34 20.23 10.03 15.51
N CYS A 35 19.30 9.99 14.55
CA CYS A 35 18.57 8.78 14.13
C CYS A 35 19.47 7.69 13.50
N SER A 36 20.78 7.79 13.69
CA SER A 36 21.79 6.86 13.22
C SER A 36 21.99 5.73 14.23
N PRO A 37 22.36 4.53 13.79
CA PRO A 37 22.61 3.41 14.69
C PRO A 37 23.75 3.76 15.66
N ARG A 38 23.56 3.43 16.94
CA ARG A 38 24.64 3.43 17.94
C ARG A 38 25.50 2.16 17.73
N GLU A 39 26.80 2.20 18.02
CA GLU A 39 27.68 1.02 17.83
C GLU A 39 27.20 -0.24 18.56
N SER A 40 26.48 -0.08 19.68
CA SER A 40 25.89 -1.18 20.45
C SER A 40 24.50 -1.61 20.00
N SER A 41 23.95 -1.03 18.93
CA SER A 41 22.59 -1.33 18.48
C SER A 41 22.49 -2.72 17.84
N THR A 42 21.41 -3.44 18.16
CA THR A 42 21.03 -4.67 17.49
C THR A 42 20.28 -4.33 16.22
N GLU A 43 20.87 -4.68 15.08
CA GLU A 43 20.25 -4.46 13.76
C GLU A 43 19.16 -5.52 13.50
N VAL A 44 17.92 -5.08 13.28
CA VAL A 44 16.80 -5.88 12.81
C VAL A 44 16.61 -5.62 11.32
N ARG A 45 16.84 -6.66 10.50
CA ARG A 45 16.79 -6.54 9.05
C ARG A 45 15.43 -6.90 8.49
N LEU A 46 14.89 -6.02 7.65
CA LEU A 46 13.69 -6.22 6.85
C LEU A 46 14.11 -6.29 5.37
N GLY A 47 13.42 -7.11 4.58
CA GLY A 47 13.69 -7.25 3.15
C GLY A 47 12.54 -6.73 2.31
N MET A 48 12.84 -6.23 1.12
CA MET A 48 11.84 -5.87 0.11
C MET A 48 12.37 -6.26 -1.27
N SER A 49 11.59 -7.03 -2.03
CA SER A 49 11.79 -7.22 -3.46
C SER A 49 10.63 -6.54 -4.18
N THR A 50 10.92 -5.52 -4.98
CA THR A 50 9.88 -4.72 -5.61
C THR A 50 10.35 -4.15 -6.95
N ALA A 51 9.41 -3.63 -7.73
CA ALA A 51 9.69 -3.02 -9.02
C ALA A 51 10.32 -1.63 -8.82
N LEU A 52 11.64 -1.52 -8.92
CA LEU A 52 12.36 -0.24 -8.91
C LEU A 52 12.72 0.22 -10.33
N SER A 53 12.51 -0.64 -11.32
CA SER A 53 12.67 -0.35 -12.74
C SER A 53 11.55 -0.98 -13.58
N GLY A 54 11.49 -0.59 -14.85
CA GLY A 54 10.51 -1.09 -15.81
C GLY A 54 9.15 -0.39 -15.73
N PRO A 55 8.15 -0.87 -16.51
CA PRO A 55 6.87 -0.17 -16.69
C PRO A 55 5.99 -0.04 -15.43
N SER A 56 6.30 -0.80 -14.36
CA SER A 56 5.56 -0.78 -13.10
C SER A 56 6.36 -0.17 -11.94
N GLN A 57 7.48 0.49 -12.23
CA GLN A 57 8.39 1.03 -11.21
C GLN A 57 7.71 2.03 -10.25
N HIS A 58 6.71 2.77 -10.71
CA HIS A 58 6.01 3.76 -9.88
C HIS A 58 5.30 3.11 -8.69
N LEU A 59 4.82 1.88 -8.83
CA LEU A 59 4.22 1.13 -7.71
C LEU A 59 5.27 0.75 -6.68
N GLY A 60 6.41 0.21 -7.13
CA GLY A 60 7.46 -0.25 -6.22
C GLY A 60 8.21 0.90 -5.53
N LEU A 61 8.48 1.98 -6.25
CA LEU A 61 9.07 3.21 -5.69
C LEU A 61 8.13 3.83 -4.65
N ALA A 62 6.84 4.00 -4.95
CA ALA A 62 5.91 4.56 -3.97
C ALA A 62 5.75 3.68 -2.73
N MET A 63 5.63 2.34 -2.89
CA MET A 63 5.63 1.42 -1.75
C MET A 63 6.90 1.55 -0.91
N LEU A 64 8.06 1.63 -1.57
CA LEU A 64 9.35 1.78 -0.91
C LEU A 64 9.40 3.09 -0.11
N ASP A 65 8.99 4.21 -0.71
CA ASP A 65 8.99 5.53 -0.06
C ASP A 65 8.18 5.48 1.24
N GLY A 66 6.98 4.89 1.21
CA GLY A 66 6.14 4.71 2.39
C GLY A 66 6.78 3.84 3.48
N VAL A 67 7.28 2.66 3.11
CA VAL A 67 7.90 1.70 4.03
C VAL A 67 9.16 2.29 4.66
N GLN A 68 10.05 2.85 3.83
CA GLN A 68 11.32 3.44 4.27
C GLN A 68 11.08 4.64 5.17
N LYS A 69 10.17 5.54 4.78
CA LYS A 69 9.82 6.71 5.59
C LYS A 69 9.40 6.31 7.00
N ARG A 70 8.57 5.27 7.11
CA ARG A 70 8.13 4.80 8.42
C ARG A 70 9.26 4.19 9.24
N ILE A 71 10.12 3.39 8.60
CA ILE A 71 11.30 2.81 9.26
C ILE A 71 12.22 3.91 9.80
N ASP A 72 12.44 4.97 9.01
CA ASP A 72 13.30 6.09 9.40
C ASP A 72 12.73 6.85 10.60
N GLU A 73 11.43 7.13 10.61
CA GLU A 73 10.75 7.75 11.74
C GLU A 73 10.83 6.87 13.01
N GLU A 74 10.66 5.55 12.89
CA GLU A 74 10.79 4.64 14.04
C GLU A 74 12.23 4.60 14.59
N ASN A 75 13.24 4.60 13.73
CA ASN A 75 14.65 4.68 14.16
C ASN A 75 14.97 5.98 14.92
N CYS A 76 14.19 7.05 14.71
CA CYS A 76 14.29 8.29 15.47
C CYS A 76 13.59 8.25 16.84
N LEU A 77 12.77 7.23 17.14
CA LEU A 77 12.00 7.20 18.38
C LEU A 77 12.86 6.77 19.57
N PRO A 78 12.79 7.50 20.72
CA PRO A 78 13.51 7.14 21.94
C PRO A 78 13.25 5.69 22.38
N PHE A 79 12.02 5.19 22.20
CA PHE A 79 11.66 3.81 22.53
C PHE A 79 12.62 2.76 21.92
N TRP A 80 12.98 2.91 20.64
CA TRP A 80 13.85 1.96 19.96
C TRP A 80 15.33 2.21 20.27
N GLN A 81 15.71 3.48 20.44
CA GLN A 81 17.06 3.85 20.84
C GLN A 81 17.41 3.34 22.25
N ASP A 82 16.48 3.46 23.20
CA ASP A 82 16.61 2.97 24.57
C ASP A 82 16.68 1.44 24.62
N LYS A 83 15.93 0.76 23.74
CA LYS A 83 16.06 -0.68 23.53
C LYS A 83 17.35 -1.09 22.81
N GLY A 84 18.12 -0.12 22.29
CA GLY A 84 19.30 -0.39 21.48
C GLY A 84 18.97 -1.17 20.21
N ILE A 85 17.84 -0.90 19.57
CA ILE A 85 17.40 -1.57 18.34
C ILE A 85 17.48 -0.58 17.18
N TYR A 86 17.94 -1.05 16.02
CA TYR A 86 17.95 -0.30 14.78
C TYR A 86 17.37 -1.13 13.65
N PHE A 87 16.44 -0.57 12.89
CA PHE A 87 15.81 -1.26 11.76
C PHE A 87 16.49 -0.88 10.46
N LYS A 88 16.77 -1.89 9.63
CA LYS A 88 17.36 -1.70 8.30
C LYS A 88 16.52 -2.39 7.24
N LEU A 89 16.08 -1.63 6.25
CA LEU A 89 15.43 -2.17 5.06
C LEU A 89 16.48 -2.51 4.00
N LEU A 90 16.45 -3.74 3.50
CA LEU A 90 17.28 -4.21 2.40
C LEU A 90 16.39 -4.39 1.17
N VAL A 91 16.60 -3.51 0.20
CA VAL A 91 15.74 -3.42 -0.99
C VAL A 91 16.45 -4.02 -2.19
N LYS A 92 15.72 -4.79 -2.99
CA LYS A 92 16.18 -5.34 -4.26
C LYS A 92 15.18 -5.05 -5.37
N ASP A 93 15.69 -4.61 -6.52
CA ASP A 93 14.89 -4.45 -7.72
C ASP A 93 14.58 -5.81 -8.33
N ASP A 94 13.30 -6.07 -8.61
CA ASP A 94 12.87 -7.21 -9.40
C ASP A 94 12.24 -6.84 -10.75
N SER A 95 12.12 -5.55 -11.07
CA SER A 95 11.48 -5.06 -12.31
C SER A 95 10.08 -5.64 -12.55
N TYR A 96 9.35 -6.05 -11.50
CA TYR A 96 8.10 -6.80 -11.57
C TYR A 96 8.22 -8.16 -12.31
N ASP A 97 9.40 -8.78 -12.26
CA ASP A 97 9.68 -10.11 -12.81
C ASP A 97 9.65 -11.19 -11.72
N PRO A 98 8.80 -12.22 -11.85
CA PRO A 98 8.66 -13.26 -10.82
C PRO A 98 9.92 -14.09 -10.55
N LEU A 99 10.79 -14.30 -11.55
CA LEU A 99 12.01 -15.10 -11.38
C LEU A 99 13.09 -14.28 -10.67
N VAL A 100 13.17 -12.99 -10.97
CA VAL A 100 14.07 -12.07 -10.25
C VAL A 100 13.60 -11.91 -8.80
N ALA A 101 12.29 -11.74 -8.57
CA ALA A 101 11.72 -11.65 -7.22
C ALA A 101 12.01 -12.90 -6.38
N GLU A 102 11.90 -14.09 -6.98
CA GLU A 102 12.28 -15.35 -6.32
C GLU A 102 13.76 -15.36 -5.89
N ALA A 103 14.67 -15.01 -6.80
CA ALA A 103 16.11 -14.96 -6.50
C ALA A 103 16.43 -13.92 -5.41
N ASN A 104 15.81 -12.75 -5.48
CA ASN A 104 15.95 -11.68 -4.50
C ASN A 104 15.50 -12.14 -3.10
N VAL A 105 14.32 -12.75 -2.99
CA VAL A 105 13.79 -13.21 -1.69
C VAL A 105 14.65 -14.33 -1.09
N ARG A 106 15.14 -15.28 -1.91
CA ARG A 106 16.12 -16.27 -1.42
C ARG A 106 17.37 -15.60 -0.89
N GLN A 107 17.92 -14.60 -1.59
CA GLN A 107 19.08 -13.88 -1.09
C GLN A 107 18.79 -13.16 0.23
N LEU A 108 17.67 -12.43 0.33
CA LEU A 108 17.27 -11.69 1.52
C LEU A 108 17.15 -12.61 2.74
N ILE A 109 16.59 -13.81 2.55
CA ILE A 109 16.42 -14.81 3.61
C ILE A 109 17.75 -15.52 3.92
N ASP A 110 18.40 -16.09 2.91
CA ASP A 110 19.52 -17.02 3.10
C ASP A 110 20.81 -16.29 3.46
N LYS A 111 21.07 -15.13 2.85
CA LYS A 111 22.31 -14.37 3.06
C LYS A 111 22.10 -13.22 4.03
N ASP A 112 21.07 -12.41 3.79
CA ASP A 112 20.90 -11.17 4.54
C ASP A 112 20.22 -11.39 5.90
N LYS A 113 19.59 -12.55 6.10
CA LYS A 113 18.94 -12.97 7.36
C LYS A 113 17.86 -12.01 7.82
N VAL A 114 17.01 -11.57 6.90
CA VAL A 114 15.87 -10.70 7.22
C VAL A 114 14.84 -11.44 8.08
N VAL A 115 14.21 -10.72 9.01
CA VAL A 115 13.15 -11.28 9.86
C VAL A 115 11.77 -11.23 9.19
N ALA A 116 11.61 -10.34 8.21
CA ALA A 116 10.41 -10.21 7.41
C ALA A 116 10.72 -9.71 5.99
N ILE A 117 9.88 -10.10 5.04
CA ILE A 117 9.77 -9.52 3.70
C ILE A 117 8.53 -8.61 3.72
N VAL A 118 8.69 -7.33 3.38
CA VAL A 118 7.69 -6.27 3.62
C VAL A 118 7.39 -5.54 2.31
N GLY A 119 6.11 -5.38 1.98
CA GLY A 119 5.69 -4.43 0.94
C GLY A 119 5.96 -4.86 -0.51
N ASN A 120 6.31 -6.13 -0.77
CA ASN A 120 6.58 -6.61 -2.12
C ASN A 120 5.40 -6.35 -3.07
N VAL A 121 5.68 -5.80 -4.24
CA VAL A 121 4.63 -5.46 -5.22
C VAL A 121 4.35 -6.64 -6.15
N GLY A 122 3.06 -6.97 -6.27
CA GLY A 122 2.54 -7.77 -7.38
C GLY A 122 2.14 -9.20 -7.07
N THR A 123 1.09 -9.65 -7.77
CA THR A 123 0.58 -11.03 -7.67
C THR A 123 1.50 -12.09 -8.27
N PRO A 124 2.03 -11.94 -9.51
CA PRO A 124 2.88 -12.98 -10.10
C PRO A 124 4.23 -13.12 -9.39
N THR A 125 4.77 -12.04 -8.83
CA THR A 125 5.95 -12.04 -7.96
C THR A 125 5.63 -12.70 -6.61
N ALA A 126 4.55 -12.29 -5.93
CA ALA A 126 4.10 -12.92 -4.68
C ALA A 126 3.90 -14.43 -4.82
N LYS A 127 3.30 -14.89 -5.92
CA LYS A 127 3.10 -16.33 -6.23
C LYS A 127 4.39 -17.15 -6.17
N ARG A 128 5.55 -16.54 -6.46
CA ARG A 128 6.86 -17.19 -6.36
C ARG A 128 7.51 -17.00 -4.99
N THR A 129 7.28 -15.88 -4.33
CA THR A 129 8.02 -15.50 -3.12
C THR A 129 7.37 -15.92 -1.81
N TRP A 130 6.03 -15.91 -1.71
CA TRP A 130 5.34 -16.23 -0.44
C TRP A 130 5.61 -17.67 0.04
N PRO A 131 5.68 -18.72 -0.83
CA PRO A 131 5.96 -20.07 -0.35
C PRO A 131 7.37 -20.16 0.23
N ILE A 132 8.35 -19.49 -0.39
CA ILE A 132 9.75 -19.47 0.06
C ILE A 132 9.88 -18.83 1.44
N ALA A 133 9.21 -17.70 1.65
CA ALA A 133 9.19 -17.02 2.95
C ALA A 133 8.53 -17.90 4.02
N ASN A 134 7.36 -18.48 3.70
CA ASN A 134 6.60 -19.32 4.64
C ASN A 134 7.34 -20.62 5.01
N GLU A 135 7.94 -21.31 4.04
CA GLU A 135 8.77 -22.51 4.27
C GLU A 135 10.03 -22.19 5.09
N SER A 136 10.65 -21.04 4.83
CA SER A 136 11.80 -20.54 5.59
C SER A 136 11.43 -19.94 6.95
N LYS A 137 10.14 -19.92 7.31
CA LYS A 137 9.62 -19.32 8.55
C LYS A 137 9.97 -17.84 8.70
N VAL A 138 10.02 -17.12 7.59
CA VAL A 138 10.20 -15.66 7.54
C VAL A 138 8.86 -15.02 7.26
N VAL A 139 8.51 -13.99 8.04
CA VAL A 139 7.25 -13.27 7.89
C VAL A 139 7.17 -12.61 6.51
N PHE A 140 6.11 -12.86 5.76
CA PHE A 140 5.78 -12.21 4.49
C PHE A 140 4.61 -11.26 4.76
N TYR A 141 4.91 -9.97 4.85
CA TYR A 141 4.00 -8.96 5.40
C TYR A 141 3.61 -7.90 4.38
N ALA A 142 2.31 -7.59 4.34
CA ALA A 142 1.71 -6.53 3.54
C ALA A 142 2.21 -6.47 2.08
N PRO A 143 2.19 -7.60 1.34
CA PRO A 143 2.44 -7.53 -0.10
C PRO A 143 1.37 -6.65 -0.76
N TYR A 144 1.79 -5.81 -1.72
CA TYR A 144 0.89 -4.95 -2.48
C TYR A 144 0.16 -5.77 -3.56
N THR A 145 -0.78 -6.61 -3.09
CA THR A 145 -1.69 -7.43 -3.90
C THR A 145 -2.85 -7.94 -3.04
N GLY A 146 -4.06 -7.91 -3.61
CA GLY A 146 -5.28 -8.45 -3.02
C GLY A 146 -5.54 -9.93 -3.36
N ALA A 147 -4.58 -10.65 -3.96
CA ALA A 147 -4.86 -11.99 -4.49
C ALA A 147 -5.14 -13.04 -3.40
N ASN A 148 -6.12 -13.92 -3.66
CA ASN A 148 -6.52 -14.98 -2.74
C ASN A 148 -5.44 -16.05 -2.50
N ILE A 149 -4.39 -16.11 -3.33
CA ILE A 149 -3.24 -17.00 -3.09
C ILE A 149 -2.49 -16.69 -1.79
N LEU A 150 -2.75 -15.53 -1.16
CA LEU A 150 -2.20 -15.10 0.12
C LEU A 150 -3.22 -15.15 1.27
N ARG A 151 -4.44 -15.64 1.01
CA ARG A 151 -5.59 -15.65 1.92
C ARG A 151 -6.18 -17.06 1.95
N LEU A 152 -5.32 -18.01 2.31
CA LEU A 152 -5.68 -19.42 2.36
C LEU A 152 -6.59 -19.68 3.55
N ASP A 153 -7.41 -20.73 3.47
CA ASP A 153 -8.18 -21.25 4.59
C ASP A 153 -7.78 -22.74 4.79
N PRO A 154 -7.02 -23.09 5.85
CA PRO A 154 -6.49 -22.18 6.88
C PRO A 154 -5.35 -21.27 6.39
N PRO A 155 -5.11 -20.12 7.03
CA PRO A 155 -4.05 -19.18 6.63
C PRO A 155 -2.63 -19.77 6.68
N ALA A 156 -1.77 -19.32 5.76
CA ALA A 156 -0.35 -19.69 5.77
C ALA A 156 0.36 -19.01 6.97
N PRO A 157 1.00 -19.73 7.90
CA PRO A 157 1.34 -19.20 9.22
C PRO A 157 2.23 -17.94 9.25
N TYR A 158 2.99 -17.66 8.20
CA TYR A 158 3.89 -16.50 8.13
C TYR A 158 3.43 -15.43 7.13
N VAL A 159 2.24 -15.54 6.53
CA VAL A 159 1.74 -14.60 5.51
C VAL A 159 0.67 -13.68 6.08
N PHE A 160 0.96 -12.39 6.21
CA PHE A 160 0.03 -11.42 6.78
C PHE A 160 -0.26 -10.32 5.76
N ASN A 161 -1.55 -10.05 5.54
CA ASN A 161 -2.03 -9.06 4.57
C ASN A 161 -2.46 -7.80 5.31
N PHE A 162 -2.13 -6.63 4.75
CA PHE A 162 -2.61 -5.36 5.30
C PHE A 162 -3.97 -4.98 4.70
N ARG A 163 -4.03 -4.91 3.37
CA ARG A 163 -5.20 -4.49 2.58
C ARG A 163 -6.29 -5.57 2.46
N ALA A 164 -7.48 -5.11 2.06
CA ALA A 164 -8.56 -5.96 1.58
C ALA A 164 -8.16 -6.78 0.33
N SER A 165 -8.88 -7.87 0.09
CA SER A 165 -8.70 -8.76 -1.05
C SER A 165 -9.29 -8.20 -2.35
N TYR A 166 -8.80 -8.69 -3.49
CA TYR A 166 -9.41 -8.43 -4.79
C TYR A 166 -10.85 -8.94 -4.85
N GLU A 167 -11.18 -9.98 -4.09
CA GLU A 167 -12.55 -10.47 -3.98
C GLU A 167 -13.48 -9.44 -3.32
N GLN A 168 -13.06 -8.85 -2.20
CA GLN A 168 -13.80 -7.77 -1.53
C GLN A 168 -13.91 -6.52 -2.42
N GLU A 169 -12.82 -6.14 -3.09
CA GLU A 169 -12.83 -5.04 -4.06
C GLU A 169 -13.81 -5.29 -5.22
N ILE A 170 -13.75 -6.48 -5.81
CA ILE A 170 -14.62 -6.88 -6.93
C ILE A 170 -16.07 -6.97 -6.48
N LYS A 171 -16.34 -7.42 -5.25
CA LYS A 171 -17.70 -7.43 -4.68
C LYS A 171 -18.29 -6.02 -4.64
N ALA A 172 -17.53 -5.03 -4.17
CA ALA A 172 -17.97 -3.64 -4.16
C ALA A 172 -18.19 -3.10 -5.59
N ILE A 173 -17.26 -3.38 -6.51
CA ILE A 173 -17.35 -2.97 -7.92
C ILE A 173 -18.58 -3.58 -8.61
N VAL A 174 -18.78 -4.90 -8.51
CA VAL A 174 -19.88 -5.61 -9.15
C VAL A 174 -21.22 -5.13 -8.58
N ARG A 175 -21.34 -4.97 -7.25
CA ARG A 175 -22.54 -4.38 -6.65
C ARG A 175 -22.84 -3.00 -7.23
N ALA A 176 -21.85 -2.11 -7.30
CA ALA A 176 -22.02 -0.78 -7.87
C ALA A 176 -22.46 -0.81 -9.34
N ILE A 177 -21.89 -1.71 -10.16
CA ILE A 177 -22.26 -1.89 -11.57
C ILE A 177 -23.75 -2.32 -11.69
N LEU A 178 -24.17 -3.29 -10.88
CA LEU A 178 -25.53 -3.83 -10.89
C LEU A 178 -26.56 -2.84 -10.35
N GLU A 179 -26.24 -2.10 -9.28
CA GLU A 179 -27.10 -1.05 -8.71
C GLU A 179 -27.39 0.08 -9.73
N GLN A 180 -26.44 0.36 -10.63
CA GLN A 180 -26.63 1.30 -11.72
C GLN A 180 -27.46 0.74 -12.89
N GLY A 181 -27.89 -0.52 -12.82
CA GLY A 181 -28.72 -1.19 -13.83
C GLY A 181 -27.94 -1.76 -15.01
N THR A 182 -26.60 -1.88 -14.91
CA THR A 182 -25.81 -2.52 -15.97
C THR A 182 -25.94 -4.04 -15.87
N PRO A 183 -26.48 -4.74 -16.90
CA PRO A 183 -26.62 -6.20 -16.84
C PRO A 183 -25.27 -6.91 -16.86
N VAL A 184 -25.16 -8.07 -16.21
CA VAL A 184 -23.93 -8.90 -16.17
C VAL A 184 -23.33 -9.15 -17.55
N LYS A 185 -24.16 -9.43 -18.57
CA LYS A 185 -23.74 -9.64 -19.96
C LYS A 185 -23.04 -8.45 -20.63
N GLN A 186 -23.16 -7.25 -20.05
CA GLN A 186 -22.50 -6.03 -20.52
C GLN A 186 -21.28 -5.66 -19.68
N ILE A 187 -20.83 -6.55 -18.79
CA ILE A 187 -19.56 -6.45 -18.09
C ILE A 187 -18.45 -7.06 -18.97
N GLY A 188 -17.38 -6.30 -19.16
CA GLY A 188 -16.13 -6.79 -19.77
C GLY A 188 -14.97 -6.70 -18.79
N LEU A 189 -13.94 -7.50 -19.01
CA LEU A 189 -12.71 -7.51 -18.19
C LEU A 189 -11.52 -7.12 -19.06
N PHE A 190 -10.75 -6.12 -18.63
CA PHE A 190 -9.43 -5.83 -19.18
C PHE A 190 -8.37 -6.37 -18.22
N LEU A 191 -7.52 -7.27 -18.68
CA LEU A 191 -6.74 -8.16 -17.83
C LEU A 191 -5.26 -8.16 -18.23
N GLN A 192 -4.38 -8.06 -17.22
CA GLN A 192 -3.00 -8.46 -17.40
C GLN A 192 -2.92 -9.98 -17.62
N ASP A 193 -2.19 -10.43 -18.63
CA ASP A 193 -2.12 -11.84 -18.99
C ASP A 193 -1.13 -12.63 -18.14
N ASP A 194 -1.50 -12.81 -16.87
CA ASP A 194 -0.77 -13.59 -15.88
C ASP A 194 -1.61 -13.93 -14.63
N ALA A 195 -0.93 -14.25 -13.52
CA ALA A 195 -1.55 -14.56 -12.24
C ALA A 195 -2.38 -13.42 -11.64
N PHE A 196 -2.10 -12.14 -11.95
CA PHE A 196 -2.91 -11.02 -11.48
C PHE A 196 -4.25 -11.00 -12.20
N GLY A 197 -4.24 -10.99 -13.55
CA GLY A 197 -5.49 -11.06 -14.32
C GLY A 197 -6.30 -12.30 -14.01
N GLN A 198 -5.64 -13.45 -13.82
CA GLN A 198 -6.32 -14.69 -13.43
C GLN A 198 -6.96 -14.60 -12.03
N ALA A 199 -6.29 -13.99 -11.05
CA ALA A 199 -6.85 -13.79 -9.72
C ALA A 199 -8.12 -12.92 -9.79
N GLY A 200 -8.10 -11.85 -10.60
CA GLY A 200 -9.26 -11.02 -10.82
C GLY A 200 -10.41 -11.75 -11.53
N VAL A 201 -10.13 -12.57 -12.56
CA VAL A 201 -11.16 -13.40 -13.21
C VAL A 201 -11.85 -14.31 -12.20
N LEU A 202 -11.08 -15.03 -11.38
CA LEU A 202 -11.63 -15.95 -10.38
C LEU A 202 -12.49 -15.20 -9.35
N ALA A 203 -12.06 -14.02 -8.90
CA ALA A 203 -12.83 -13.20 -7.99
C ALA A 203 -14.14 -12.67 -8.63
N VAL A 204 -14.12 -12.20 -9.88
CA VAL A 204 -15.33 -11.79 -10.59
C VAL A 204 -16.31 -12.96 -10.75
N GLN A 205 -15.81 -14.13 -11.16
CA GLN A 205 -16.63 -15.33 -11.30
C GLN A 205 -17.28 -15.72 -9.98
N LYS A 206 -16.51 -15.76 -8.89
CA LYS A 206 -17.02 -16.09 -7.56
C LYS A 206 -18.11 -15.11 -7.11
N VAL A 207 -17.83 -13.82 -7.15
CA VAL A 207 -18.78 -12.76 -6.74
C VAL A 207 -20.07 -12.80 -7.55
N LEU A 208 -19.98 -12.94 -8.88
CA LEU A 208 -21.18 -13.02 -9.72
C LEU A 208 -21.99 -14.28 -9.43
N ASN A 209 -21.33 -15.42 -9.22
CA ASN A 209 -22.01 -16.66 -8.89
C ASN A 209 -22.71 -16.60 -7.52
N GLU A 210 -22.16 -15.86 -6.55
CA GLU A 210 -22.84 -15.58 -5.27
C GLU A 210 -24.09 -14.71 -5.46
N ILE A 211 -24.09 -13.78 -6.41
CA ILE A 211 -25.20 -12.84 -6.64
C ILE A 211 -26.31 -13.45 -7.49
N CYS A 212 -25.97 -14.17 -8.56
CA CYS A 212 -26.93 -14.69 -9.54
C CYS A 212 -26.69 -16.15 -10.00
N GLY A 213 -25.95 -16.95 -9.25
CA GLY A 213 -25.81 -18.40 -9.47
C GLY A 213 -24.70 -18.77 -10.45
N ASP A 214 -24.99 -18.82 -11.74
CA ASP A 214 -24.05 -19.22 -12.81
C ASP A 214 -23.80 -18.12 -13.85
N CYS A 215 -24.25 -16.89 -13.57
CA CYS A 215 -24.10 -15.73 -14.44
C CYS A 215 -22.64 -15.25 -14.59
N GLY A 216 -21.71 -15.73 -13.76
CA GLY A 216 -20.28 -15.40 -13.85
C GLY A 216 -19.53 -16.13 -14.96
N GLN A 217 -20.18 -17.05 -15.68
CA GLN A 217 -19.55 -17.76 -16.78
C GLN A 217 -19.44 -16.89 -18.04
N ASP A 218 -18.40 -17.11 -18.86
CA ASP A 218 -18.21 -16.49 -20.18
C ASP A 218 -18.20 -14.95 -20.24
N ILE A 219 -17.69 -14.30 -19.19
CA ILE A 219 -17.49 -12.84 -19.18
C ILE A 219 -16.49 -12.46 -20.30
N PHE A 220 -16.80 -11.39 -21.02
CA PHE A 220 -15.95 -10.95 -22.13
C PHE A 220 -14.58 -10.47 -21.63
N GLN A 221 -13.51 -11.15 -22.02
CA GLN A 221 -12.14 -10.87 -21.58
C GLN A 221 -11.30 -10.24 -22.69
N MET A 222 -10.50 -9.24 -22.32
CA MET A 222 -9.53 -8.55 -23.16
C MET A 222 -8.19 -8.58 -22.42
N ARG A 223 -7.14 -9.09 -23.06
CA ARG A 223 -5.86 -9.39 -22.39
C ARG A 223 -4.70 -8.61 -23.00
N TYR A 224 -3.74 -8.24 -22.16
CA TYR A 224 -2.47 -7.63 -22.57
C TYR A 224 -1.30 -8.27 -21.81
N LYS A 225 -0.12 -8.29 -22.42
CA LYS A 225 1.06 -8.95 -21.84
C LYS A 225 1.63 -8.14 -20.66
N ARG A 226 1.89 -8.79 -19.50
CA ARG A 226 2.59 -8.18 -18.34
C ARG A 226 3.87 -7.47 -18.77
N ASN A 227 4.19 -6.35 -18.08
CA ASN A 227 5.43 -5.56 -18.27
C ASN A 227 5.57 -5.03 -19.70
N THR A 228 4.44 -4.77 -20.37
CA THR A 228 4.41 -4.13 -21.69
C THR A 228 3.26 -3.14 -21.77
N LEU A 229 3.35 -2.21 -22.73
CA LEU A 229 2.23 -1.35 -23.14
C LEU A 229 1.52 -1.89 -24.39
N ASN A 230 1.81 -3.14 -24.77
CA ASN A 230 1.21 -3.75 -25.96
C ASN A 230 -0.21 -4.22 -25.63
N ILE A 231 -1.19 -3.35 -25.90
CA ILE A 231 -2.62 -3.63 -25.72
C ILE A 231 -3.33 -3.95 -27.04
N HIS A 232 -2.61 -4.19 -28.14
CA HIS A 232 -3.21 -4.37 -29.47
C HIS A 232 -4.23 -5.51 -29.53
N GLU A 233 -3.94 -6.64 -28.89
CA GLU A 233 -4.85 -7.78 -28.83
C GLU A 233 -6.13 -7.45 -28.05
N ALA A 234 -6.00 -6.81 -26.88
CA ALA A 234 -7.14 -6.32 -26.10
C ALA A 234 -8.00 -5.32 -26.90
N LEU A 235 -7.39 -4.36 -27.58
CA LEU A 235 -8.11 -3.39 -28.40
C LEU A 235 -8.78 -4.05 -29.61
N SER A 236 -8.12 -4.98 -30.28
CA SER A 236 -8.72 -5.73 -31.39
C SER A 236 -9.92 -6.54 -30.93
N ALA A 237 -9.82 -7.24 -29.79
CA ALA A 237 -10.94 -7.95 -29.18
C ALA A 237 -12.10 -6.98 -28.88
N PHE A 238 -11.80 -5.83 -28.26
CA PHE A 238 -12.79 -4.80 -27.97
C PHE A 238 -13.46 -4.30 -29.25
N VAL A 239 -12.71 -3.96 -30.29
CA VAL A 239 -13.22 -3.47 -31.60
C VAL A 239 -14.11 -4.50 -32.29
N ASN A 240 -13.74 -5.78 -32.25
CA ASN A 240 -14.48 -6.85 -32.90
C ASN A 240 -15.75 -7.29 -32.14
N LYS A 241 -15.88 -6.93 -30.86
CA LYS A 241 -17.09 -7.20 -30.10
C LYS A 241 -18.26 -6.36 -30.65
N LYS A 242 -19.32 -7.03 -31.15
CA LYS A 242 -20.51 -6.36 -31.71
C LYS A 242 -21.22 -5.48 -30.69
N GLU A 243 -21.55 -6.05 -29.53
CA GLU A 243 -22.14 -5.34 -28.39
C GLU A 243 -21.04 -4.95 -27.41
N LYS A 244 -20.63 -3.68 -27.41
CA LYS A 244 -19.60 -3.18 -26.50
C LYS A 244 -20.05 -3.32 -25.04
N PRO A 245 -19.15 -3.67 -24.11
CA PRO A 245 -19.48 -3.62 -22.70
C PRO A 245 -19.81 -2.19 -22.26
N MET A 246 -20.78 -2.06 -21.35
CA MET A 246 -21.14 -0.80 -20.70
C MET A 246 -20.38 -0.58 -19.40
N ALA A 247 -19.88 -1.65 -18.77
CA ALA A 247 -18.96 -1.59 -17.66
C ALA A 247 -17.73 -2.42 -17.97
N VAL A 248 -16.53 -1.88 -17.77
CA VAL A 248 -15.27 -2.62 -17.91
C VAL A 248 -14.53 -2.61 -16.59
N ILE A 249 -14.26 -3.80 -16.04
CA ILE A 249 -13.41 -3.96 -14.85
C ILE A 249 -11.97 -4.15 -15.32
N LEU A 250 -11.06 -3.29 -14.85
CA LEU A 250 -9.64 -3.27 -15.22
C LEU A 250 -8.81 -3.90 -14.10
N ILE A 251 -8.21 -5.04 -14.43
CA ILE A 251 -7.30 -5.82 -13.60
C ILE A 251 -5.93 -5.75 -14.30
N GLY A 252 -5.35 -4.55 -14.29
CA GLY A 252 -4.12 -4.22 -15.04
C GLY A 252 -3.35 -3.06 -14.42
N ALA A 253 -2.09 -2.90 -14.82
CA ALA A 253 -1.23 -1.80 -14.40
C ALA A 253 -1.70 -0.44 -14.96
N SER A 254 -1.34 0.65 -14.29
CA SER A 254 -1.83 2.02 -14.57
C SER A 254 -1.70 2.44 -16.03
N GLU A 255 -0.52 2.28 -16.62
CA GLU A 255 -0.24 2.73 -17.99
C GLU A 255 -1.07 2.00 -19.05
N ALA A 256 -1.10 0.66 -19.01
CA ALA A 256 -1.88 -0.15 -19.93
C ALA A 256 -3.40 0.09 -19.77
N SER A 257 -3.84 0.28 -18.53
CA SER A 257 -5.24 0.64 -18.21
C SER A 257 -5.60 2.01 -18.78
N ALA A 258 -4.73 3.01 -18.65
CA ALA A 258 -4.96 4.35 -19.19
C ALA A 258 -5.08 4.34 -20.71
N ASP A 259 -4.14 3.69 -21.41
CA ASP A 259 -4.16 3.58 -22.88
C ASP A 259 -5.41 2.84 -23.38
N PHE A 260 -5.83 1.79 -22.67
CA PHE A 260 -7.07 1.08 -22.98
C PHE A 260 -8.30 1.99 -22.78
N ILE A 261 -8.39 2.73 -21.66
CA ILE A 261 -9.50 3.64 -21.37
C ILE A 261 -9.59 4.72 -22.45
N GLU A 262 -8.48 5.40 -22.76
CA GLU A 262 -8.46 6.48 -23.77
C GLU A 262 -8.98 6.00 -25.12
N PHE A 263 -8.51 4.85 -25.60
CA PHE A 263 -8.92 4.34 -26.90
C PHE A 263 -10.35 3.80 -26.89
N SER A 264 -10.70 2.97 -25.90
CA SER A 264 -11.99 2.28 -25.85
C SER A 264 -13.15 3.27 -25.61
N HIS A 265 -12.91 4.34 -24.85
CA HIS A 265 -13.91 5.38 -24.60
C HIS A 265 -14.33 6.12 -25.89
N LEU A 266 -13.43 6.30 -26.86
CA LEU A 266 -13.78 6.90 -28.17
C LEU A 266 -14.82 6.06 -28.93
N LEU A 267 -14.80 4.75 -28.73
CA LEU A 267 -15.68 3.79 -29.40
C LEU A 267 -16.91 3.43 -28.55
N SER A 268 -16.86 3.62 -27.23
CA SER A 268 -17.97 3.42 -26.31
C SER A 268 -18.05 4.58 -25.29
N PRO A 269 -18.52 5.77 -25.68
CA PRO A 269 -18.49 6.95 -24.82
C PRO A 269 -19.36 6.85 -23.56
N LYS A 270 -20.30 5.89 -23.53
CA LYS A 270 -21.17 5.62 -22.39
C LYS A 270 -20.60 4.56 -21.44
N ALA A 271 -19.50 3.90 -21.80
CA ALA A 271 -18.89 2.90 -20.94
C ALA A 271 -18.32 3.55 -19.67
N GLN A 272 -18.47 2.84 -18.56
CA GLN A 272 -17.84 3.15 -17.28
C GLN A 272 -16.70 2.16 -17.03
N PHE A 273 -15.64 2.64 -16.39
CA PHE A 273 -14.43 1.87 -16.14
C PHE A 273 -14.21 1.73 -14.63
N TYR A 274 -13.88 0.53 -14.17
CA TYR A 274 -13.72 0.23 -12.75
C TYR A 274 -12.37 -0.43 -12.53
N CYS A 275 -11.46 0.23 -11.84
CA CYS A 275 -10.12 -0.26 -11.57
C CYS A 275 -10.01 -0.86 -10.17
N LEU A 276 -9.16 -1.86 -10.01
CA LEU A 276 -8.71 -2.30 -8.69
C LEU A 276 -7.69 -1.32 -8.09
N SER A 277 -7.54 -1.37 -6.78
CA SER A 277 -6.56 -0.59 -6.00
C SER A 277 -5.13 -0.72 -6.52
N PHE A 278 -4.76 -1.92 -7.01
CA PHE A 278 -3.42 -2.18 -7.57
C PHE A 278 -3.06 -1.26 -8.73
N THR A 279 -4.05 -0.75 -9.45
CA THR A 279 -3.84 0.16 -10.59
C THR A 279 -3.28 1.51 -10.15
N GLY A 280 -3.48 1.96 -8.90
CA GLY A 280 -3.03 3.26 -8.41
C GLY A 280 -3.78 4.44 -9.04
N ALA A 281 -4.67 5.08 -8.25
CA ALA A 281 -5.51 6.19 -8.67
C ALA A 281 -4.70 7.41 -9.12
N SER A 282 -3.66 7.77 -8.36
CA SER A 282 -2.85 8.96 -8.63
C SER A 282 -2.11 8.84 -9.95
N THR A 283 -1.44 7.70 -10.19
CA THR A 283 -0.74 7.45 -11.45
C THR A 283 -1.71 7.34 -12.63
N LEU A 284 -2.83 6.63 -12.45
CA LEU A 284 -3.85 6.53 -13.50
C LEU A 284 -4.38 7.92 -13.89
N ASN A 285 -4.71 8.76 -12.91
CA ASN A 285 -5.23 10.11 -13.14
C ASN A 285 -4.22 10.99 -13.89
N LEU A 286 -2.93 10.91 -13.55
CA LEU A 286 -1.87 11.64 -14.26
C LEU A 286 -1.73 11.18 -15.72
N ARG A 287 -2.05 9.91 -16.01
CA ARG A 287 -1.86 9.32 -17.33
C ARG A 287 -3.05 9.53 -18.27
N LEU A 288 -4.25 9.65 -17.72
CA LEU A 288 -5.47 9.96 -18.46
C LEU A 288 -5.38 11.40 -18.99
N LYS A 289 -5.28 11.57 -20.31
CA LYS A 289 -5.16 12.89 -20.95
C LYS A 289 -6.44 13.72 -20.86
N THR A 290 -7.60 13.10 -20.69
CA THR A 290 -8.91 13.75 -20.60
C THR A 290 -9.77 13.12 -19.53
N ASN A 291 -10.44 13.94 -18.71
CA ASN A 291 -11.47 13.48 -17.74
C ASN A 291 -12.81 13.18 -18.41
N SER A 292 -12.79 12.67 -19.64
CA SER A 292 -14.01 12.41 -20.44
C SER A 292 -14.64 11.06 -20.10
N ALA A 293 -13.83 10.08 -19.69
CA ALA A 293 -14.29 8.78 -19.26
C ALA A 293 -14.66 8.81 -17.77
N LYS A 294 -15.77 8.14 -17.41
CA LYS A 294 -16.10 7.86 -16.01
C LYS A 294 -15.25 6.69 -15.53
N VAL A 295 -14.30 6.98 -14.67
CA VAL A 295 -13.37 5.99 -14.11
C VAL A 295 -13.56 5.93 -12.61
N TYR A 296 -13.90 4.75 -12.11
CA TYR A 296 -14.01 4.45 -10.69
C TYR A 296 -12.85 3.55 -10.27
N MET A 297 -12.44 3.63 -9.01
CA MET A 297 -11.40 2.76 -8.45
C MET A 297 -11.75 2.34 -7.03
N SER A 298 -11.59 1.05 -6.74
CA SER A 298 -11.62 0.57 -5.35
C SER A 298 -10.36 1.01 -4.62
N GLN A 299 -10.53 1.68 -3.49
CA GLN A 299 -9.50 2.07 -2.54
C GLN A 299 -9.54 1.09 -1.37
N VAL A 300 -8.37 0.68 -0.90
CA VAL A 300 -8.21 -0.31 0.18
C VAL A 300 -7.45 0.24 1.39
N ILE A 301 -7.23 1.55 1.40
CA ILE A 301 -6.69 2.28 2.54
C ILE A 301 -7.75 3.23 3.07
N PRO A 302 -7.84 3.40 4.39
CA PRO A 302 -8.73 4.40 5.00
C PRO A 302 -8.24 5.82 4.72
N THR A 303 -9.13 6.80 4.85
CA THR A 303 -8.72 8.20 4.93
C THR A 303 -7.90 8.47 6.20
N ASP A 304 -7.09 9.52 6.22
CA ASP A 304 -6.24 9.85 7.38
C ASP A 304 -7.06 9.97 8.68
N LYS A 305 -8.27 10.53 8.60
CA LYS A 305 -9.21 10.65 9.74
C LYS A 305 -9.78 9.31 10.20
N GLU A 306 -10.12 8.42 9.26
CA GLU A 306 -10.58 7.07 9.57
C GLU A 306 -9.45 6.25 10.18
N TRP A 307 -8.23 6.41 9.66
CA TRP A 307 -7.02 5.78 10.17
C TRP A 307 -6.72 6.19 11.61
N GLU A 308 -6.73 7.49 11.92
CA GLU A 308 -6.52 8.00 13.27
C GLU A 308 -7.51 7.40 14.27
N ARG A 309 -8.81 7.47 13.96
CA ARG A 309 -9.86 6.90 14.80
C ARG A 309 -9.72 5.39 14.97
N TRP A 310 -9.33 4.69 13.92
CA TRP A 310 -9.13 3.25 13.97
C TRP A 310 -7.96 2.88 14.88
N LEU A 311 -6.82 3.57 14.77
CA LEU A 311 -5.67 3.38 15.65
C LEU A 311 -5.97 3.68 17.12
N GLU A 312 -6.74 4.73 17.40
CA GLU A 312 -7.26 5.04 18.74
C GLU A 312 -8.11 3.88 19.28
N SER A 313 -9.00 3.33 18.46
CA SER A 313 -9.91 2.25 18.85
C SER A 313 -9.18 0.96 19.27
N ILE A 314 -8.01 0.69 18.67
CA ILE A 314 -7.17 -0.46 19.03
C ILE A 314 -6.08 -0.11 20.05
N SER A 315 -6.13 1.09 20.66
CA SER A 315 -5.21 1.56 21.70
C SER A 315 -3.74 1.54 21.26
N LEU A 316 -3.46 2.01 20.04
CA LEU A 316 -2.10 2.20 19.57
C LEU A 316 -1.62 3.64 19.81
N PRO A 317 -0.33 3.87 20.19
CA PRO A 317 0.18 5.20 20.52
C PRO A 317 0.02 6.22 19.39
N SER A 318 -0.28 7.47 19.76
CA SER A 318 -0.43 8.56 18.80
C SER A 318 0.87 8.96 18.09
N GLU A 319 2.03 8.61 18.63
CA GLU A 319 3.31 8.77 17.93
C GLU A 319 3.38 7.93 16.65
N LEU A 320 2.55 6.88 16.54
CA LEU A 320 2.39 6.14 15.30
C LEU A 320 1.51 6.91 14.28
N LEU A 321 0.85 8.00 14.68
CA LEU A 321 -0.07 8.83 13.89
C LEU A 321 0.59 10.02 13.20
N SER A 322 1.68 10.57 13.75
CA SER A 322 2.24 11.84 13.25
C SER A 322 3.04 11.62 11.97
N GLY A 323 2.34 11.56 10.84
CA GLY A 323 2.98 11.74 9.55
C GLY A 323 3.55 13.15 9.45
N SER A 324 4.82 13.27 9.08
CA SER A 324 5.42 14.56 8.71
C SER A 324 4.67 15.22 7.53
N GLU A 325 4.87 16.52 7.27
CA GLU A 325 4.29 17.20 6.09
C GLU A 325 4.55 16.42 4.78
N GLU A 326 5.68 15.72 4.70
CA GLU A 326 6.04 14.83 3.60
C GLU A 326 5.00 13.71 3.37
N VAL A 327 4.49 13.08 4.45
CA VAL A 327 3.49 12.00 4.37
C VAL A 327 2.16 12.51 3.81
N SER A 328 1.83 13.79 4.01
CA SER A 328 0.62 14.39 3.42
C SER A 328 0.64 14.43 1.89
N SER A 329 1.84 14.41 1.29
CA SER A 329 2.05 14.39 -0.16
C SER A 329 2.06 13.00 -0.78
N PHE A 330 2.02 11.94 0.04
CA PHE A 330 2.03 10.56 -0.44
C PHE A 330 0.79 10.23 -1.25
N ASN A 331 1.00 9.53 -2.36
CA ASN A 331 -0.08 8.85 -3.06
C ASN A 331 -0.58 7.64 -2.25
N GLU A 332 -1.68 7.05 -2.70
CA GLU A 332 -2.31 5.90 -2.05
C GLU A 332 -1.37 4.69 -1.88
N VAL A 333 -0.42 4.49 -2.80
CA VAL A 333 0.54 3.39 -2.73
C VAL A 333 1.56 3.62 -1.60
N ALA A 334 2.14 4.82 -1.53
CA ALA A 334 3.06 5.19 -0.48
C ALA A 334 2.37 5.26 0.90
N LYS A 335 1.13 5.76 0.95
CA LYS A 335 0.31 5.72 2.17
C LYS A 335 0.09 4.30 2.67
N GLU A 336 -0.18 3.35 1.77
CA GLU A 336 -0.30 1.94 2.17
C GLU A 336 0.99 1.39 2.76
N GLY A 337 2.13 1.59 2.09
CA GLY A 337 3.44 1.18 2.59
C GLY A 337 3.74 1.75 3.97
N TYR A 338 3.43 3.03 4.18
CA TYR A 338 3.59 3.74 5.45
C TYR A 338 2.70 3.19 6.56
N MET A 339 1.39 3.09 6.31
CA MET A 339 0.40 2.60 7.29
C MET A 339 0.64 1.14 7.68
N ALA A 340 0.89 0.28 6.69
CA ALA A 340 1.19 -1.13 6.92
C ALA A 340 2.46 -1.29 7.76
N THR A 341 3.52 -0.54 7.44
CA THR A 341 4.76 -0.57 8.21
C THR A 341 4.55 -0.04 9.63
N GLY A 342 3.68 0.95 9.82
CA GLY A 342 3.30 1.44 11.15
C GLY A 342 2.70 0.34 12.03
N LEU A 343 1.82 -0.50 11.49
CA LEU A 343 1.27 -1.66 12.20
C LEU A 343 2.31 -2.75 12.46
N LEU A 344 3.18 -3.01 11.50
CA LEU A 344 4.29 -3.95 11.67
C LEU A 344 5.18 -3.53 12.85
N MET A 345 5.51 -2.24 12.92
CA MET A 345 6.33 -1.67 13.98
C MET A 345 5.60 -1.71 15.32
N ALA A 346 4.31 -1.38 15.34
CA ALA A 346 3.46 -1.51 16.52
C ALA A 346 3.46 -2.95 17.06
N ALA A 347 3.41 -3.97 16.19
CA ALA A 347 3.53 -5.36 16.60
C ALA A 347 4.91 -5.62 17.22
N MET A 348 5.99 -5.25 16.52
CA MET A 348 7.36 -5.41 17.02
C MET A 348 7.59 -4.78 18.41
N ARG A 349 6.95 -3.65 18.73
CA ARG A 349 7.07 -2.99 20.05
C ARG A 349 6.61 -3.89 21.19
N THR A 350 5.63 -4.77 20.95
CA THR A 350 5.07 -5.68 21.97
C THR A 350 5.94 -6.89 22.25
N ILE A 351 6.97 -7.14 21.43
CA ILE A 351 7.86 -8.29 21.60
C ILE A 351 8.75 -8.06 22.84
N PRO A 352 8.69 -8.94 23.86
CA PRO A 352 9.43 -8.75 25.11
C PRO A 352 10.89 -9.21 25.03
N LYS A 353 11.24 -9.99 24.00
CA LYS A 353 12.56 -10.60 23.78
C LYS A 353 13.15 -10.12 22.44
N ALA A 354 14.15 -10.85 21.93
CA ALA A 354 14.75 -10.57 20.62
C ALA A 354 13.71 -10.65 19.50
N ILE A 355 13.72 -9.65 18.61
CA ILE A 355 12.87 -9.60 17.42
C ILE A 355 13.43 -10.57 16.39
N ASN A 356 12.67 -11.64 16.13
CA ASN A 356 12.88 -12.60 15.05
C ASN A 356 11.54 -12.98 14.42
N SER A 357 11.56 -13.71 13.30
CA SER A 357 10.35 -14.05 12.54
C SER A 357 9.30 -14.80 13.35
N GLU A 358 9.69 -15.67 14.29
CA GLU A 358 8.74 -16.40 15.13
C GLU A 358 8.05 -15.47 16.14
N SER A 359 8.84 -14.67 16.87
CA SER A 359 8.27 -13.69 17.81
C SER A 359 7.41 -12.63 17.11
N LEU A 360 7.77 -12.27 15.87
CA LEU A 360 7.03 -11.33 15.06
C LEU A 360 5.69 -11.92 14.59
N LYS A 361 5.69 -13.16 14.10
CA LYS A 361 4.47 -13.90 13.77
C LYS A 361 3.51 -13.94 14.96
N ASP A 362 3.99 -14.36 16.13
CA ASP A 362 3.16 -14.45 17.33
C ASP A 362 2.58 -13.09 17.73
N SER A 363 3.37 -12.03 17.60
CA SER A 363 2.93 -10.66 17.85
C SER A 363 1.91 -10.17 16.83
N LEU A 364 2.05 -10.52 15.55
CA LEU A 364 1.09 -10.15 14.51
C LEU A 364 -0.25 -10.84 14.70
N LEU A 365 -0.25 -12.13 15.09
CA LEU A 365 -1.48 -12.85 15.46
C LEU A 365 -2.17 -12.23 16.69
N GLN A 366 -1.39 -11.69 17.64
CA GLN A 366 -1.96 -10.93 18.76
C GLN A 366 -2.51 -9.58 18.32
N MET A 367 -1.85 -8.90 17.39
CA MET A 367 -2.32 -7.64 16.81
C MET A 367 -3.65 -7.83 16.08
N GLU A 368 -3.75 -8.86 15.24
CA GLU A 368 -4.97 -9.20 14.52
C GLU A 368 -6.15 -9.44 15.48
N ARG A 369 -5.94 -10.19 16.57
CA ARG A 369 -6.96 -10.37 17.62
C ARG A 369 -7.41 -9.07 18.28
N ARG A 370 -6.56 -8.05 18.35
CA ARG A 370 -6.93 -6.73 18.88
C ARG A 370 -7.72 -5.92 17.87
N ILE A 371 -7.43 -6.09 16.58
CA ILE A 371 -8.12 -5.45 15.47
C ILE A 371 -9.52 -6.05 15.30
N ASN A 372 -9.60 -7.38 15.28
CA ASN A 372 -10.83 -8.14 15.10
C ASN A 372 -11.60 -8.25 16.42
N THR A 373 -12.22 -7.13 16.82
CA THR A 373 -13.04 -7.04 18.04
C THR A 373 -14.42 -7.71 17.91
N ALA A 374 -14.85 -8.00 16.68
CA ALA A 374 -16.12 -8.66 16.39
C ALA A 374 -16.08 -10.19 16.56
N GLY A 375 -14.89 -10.78 16.76
CA GLY A 375 -14.73 -12.22 16.98
C GLY A 375 -14.83 -13.06 15.70
N GLU A 376 -14.54 -12.46 14.54
CA GLU A 376 -14.50 -13.15 13.26
C GLU A 376 -13.30 -14.12 13.19
N SER A 377 -13.28 -15.00 12.20
CA SER A 377 -12.15 -15.91 11.99
C SER A 377 -10.88 -15.12 11.71
N LEU A 378 -9.79 -15.43 12.41
CA LEU A 378 -8.46 -14.88 12.12
C LEU A 378 -7.96 -15.45 10.79
N ASP A 379 -7.90 -14.61 9.77
CA ASP A 379 -7.50 -14.95 8.40
C ASP A 379 -6.15 -14.31 8.00
N GLN A 380 -5.51 -13.63 8.96
CA GLN A 380 -4.28 -12.86 8.81
C GLN A 380 -4.41 -11.69 7.82
N GLN A 381 -5.61 -11.10 7.71
CA GLN A 381 -5.88 -9.83 7.04
C GLN A 381 -6.16 -8.73 8.07
N MET A 382 -5.42 -7.61 7.99
CA MET A 382 -5.51 -6.54 8.99
C MET A 382 -6.64 -5.54 8.70
N LEU A 383 -7.03 -5.35 7.44
CA LEU A 383 -8.09 -4.42 7.03
C LEU A 383 -9.00 -5.04 5.97
N ASP A 384 -10.29 -4.78 6.11
CA ASP A 384 -11.35 -5.11 5.13
C ASP A 384 -11.94 -3.88 4.43
N VAL A 385 -11.30 -2.73 4.60
CA VAL A 385 -11.77 -1.46 4.04
C VAL A 385 -11.76 -1.54 2.52
N VAL A 386 -12.93 -1.28 1.92
CA VAL A 386 -13.09 -1.09 0.48
C VAL A 386 -14.00 0.11 0.25
N CYS A 387 -13.49 1.12 -0.46
CA CYS A 387 -14.25 2.31 -0.85
C CYS A 387 -14.19 2.47 -2.37
N LEU A 388 -15.29 2.83 -3.03
CA LEU A 388 -15.28 3.11 -4.47
C LEU A 388 -15.23 4.63 -4.69
N THR A 389 -14.19 5.11 -5.35
CA THR A 389 -14.00 6.54 -5.64
C THR A 389 -13.97 6.80 -7.14
N GLU A 390 -14.40 7.99 -7.56
CA GLU A 390 -14.22 8.43 -8.93
C GLU A 390 -12.81 9.03 -9.09
N VAL A 391 -12.03 8.51 -10.04
CA VAL A 391 -10.67 8.97 -10.32
C VAL A 391 -10.73 10.40 -10.85
N GLY A 392 -9.95 11.31 -10.25
CA GLY A 392 -9.92 12.72 -10.63
C GLY A 392 -10.99 13.60 -9.98
N ASN A 393 -11.87 13.03 -9.14
CA ASN A 393 -12.86 13.77 -8.36
C ASN A 393 -12.61 13.55 -6.86
N SER A 394 -12.59 14.64 -6.07
CA SER A 394 -12.26 14.58 -4.64
C SER A 394 -13.38 14.06 -3.74
N GLN A 395 -14.56 13.73 -4.31
CA GLN A 395 -15.68 13.18 -3.56
C GLN A 395 -15.62 11.65 -3.55
N SER A 396 -15.11 11.08 -2.45
CA SER A 396 -15.15 9.65 -2.18
C SER A 396 -16.57 9.22 -1.78
N GLN A 397 -17.17 8.27 -2.49
CA GLN A 397 -18.35 7.56 -1.99
C GLN A 397 -17.88 6.38 -1.13
N CYS A 398 -17.61 6.65 0.14
CA CYS A 398 -17.44 5.59 1.13
C CYS A 398 -18.81 4.99 1.44
N LYS A 399 -19.20 3.92 0.75
CA LYS A 399 -20.14 2.95 1.32
C LYS A 399 -19.29 1.99 2.14
N ALA A 400 -19.16 2.25 3.44
CA ALA A 400 -18.77 1.17 4.33
C ALA A 400 -19.83 0.08 4.14
N ASP A 401 -19.42 -1.12 3.77
CA ASP A 401 -20.24 -2.30 4.05
C ASP A 401 -20.38 -2.29 5.59
N GLN A 402 -21.43 -1.65 6.09
CA GLN A 402 -21.89 -1.93 7.44
C GLN A 402 -22.27 -3.40 7.36
N HIS A 403 -21.49 -4.25 8.02
CA HIS A 403 -21.89 -5.59 8.39
C HIS A 403 -23.18 -5.48 9.22
N ASN A 404 -24.30 -5.39 8.52
CA ASN A 404 -25.66 -5.52 8.99
C ASN A 404 -26.37 -6.30 7.88
N ASP A 405 -26.21 -7.61 7.94
CA ASP A 405 -27.27 -8.60 7.73
C ASP A 405 -26.86 -9.92 8.40
#